data_AF-A0A6I4HWA4-F1
#
_entry.id   AF-A0A6I4HWA4-F1
#
_cell.length_a   1.000
_cell.length_b   1.000
_cell.length_c   1.000
_cell.angle_alpha   90.00
_cell.angle_beta   90.00
_cell.angle_gamma   90.00
#
_symmetry.space_group_name_H-M   'P 1'
#
loop_
_entity.id
_entity.type
_entity.pdbx_description
1 polymer ?
#
loop_
_entity_poly.entity_id
_entity_poly.type
_entity_poly.pdbx_seq_one_letter_code
_entity_poly.pdbx_strand_id
1 'polypeptide(L)'
;MDNKKSNFIEDSRILAFWRDLEIFTIPSAPTSKDNNKFIKIITLRFGEKLPWEMVEYQPTLKDMYIHTVYIGVADQEELTRLVLRKIVSKELSDKERERISGTGWLASFTVNENGCLSADSYAPASYVYGTQALSHGEPLIDLNARLTRAKEEFAQRCHRLVQLKEDYRCSWKDLQSETDLIRSIFAHDEQIGLDWRVVVATKRLPRKKALEDIEQEVNYLNSFYLDDLDKMLKQSSLSQPFGQALSTYLGASIIHDKRIDILKNHEIMGKLVCAANLPIARWPNAPDRPLVLAQQAVVAHIENSLKNQDGILGVNGPPGTGKTTLLCDVIATVITDRAKRISALSTPEAIFKQPIQLMGRRFSPIVEELVRDSSIVVSSNNNNAVKNISQELPATSKLDKRYETDSLYFSEVISGVFDSQRVQDENQKTIPAWGLIAAALGNSTNRRSFARAFFKEDHIAENDEEESKNSFISMKQILEDAIPHISAYCRKWHTVK
;
A
#
# COMPACT_ATOMS: atom_id res chain seq x y z
N MET A 1 19.10 33.14 -13.95
CA MET A 1 17.96 33.28 -13.00
C MET A 1 16.67 32.72 -13.60
N ASP A 2 16.50 32.76 -14.93
CA ASP A 2 15.27 32.31 -15.60
C ASP A 2 14.98 30.81 -15.49
N ASN A 3 16.01 29.94 -15.58
CA ASN A 3 15.79 28.48 -15.43
C ASN A 3 15.31 28.07 -14.03
N LYS A 4 15.76 28.75 -12.96
CA LYS A 4 15.29 28.43 -11.60
C LYS A 4 13.83 28.83 -11.41
N LYS A 5 13.43 30.01 -11.89
CA LYS A 5 12.02 30.45 -11.88
C LYS A 5 11.13 29.54 -12.74
N SER A 6 11.63 29.10 -13.89
CA SER A 6 10.93 28.15 -14.77
C SER A 6 10.67 26.81 -14.06
N ASN A 7 11.65 26.27 -13.34
CA ASN A 7 11.49 25.02 -12.60
C ASN A 7 10.41 25.14 -11.50
N PHE A 8 10.40 26.22 -10.72
CA PHE A 8 9.38 26.39 -9.67
C PHE A 8 7.95 26.49 -10.23
N ILE A 9 7.78 27.03 -11.44
CA ILE A 9 6.47 27.07 -12.11
C ILE A 9 6.03 25.66 -12.51
N GLU A 10 6.94 24.83 -13.01
CA GLU A 10 6.63 23.44 -13.37
C GLU A 10 6.37 22.58 -12.13
N ASP A 11 7.21 22.70 -11.09
CA ASP A 11 7.02 22.06 -9.80
C ASP A 11 5.64 22.39 -9.22
N SER A 12 5.25 23.67 -9.25
CA SER A 12 3.93 24.12 -8.79
C SER A 12 2.81 23.49 -9.61
N ARG A 13 2.98 23.31 -10.92
CA ARG A 13 1.96 22.66 -11.78
C ARG A 13 1.84 21.17 -11.47
N ILE A 14 2.96 20.48 -11.28
CA ILE A 14 2.98 19.05 -10.92
C ILE A 14 2.32 18.83 -9.55
N LEU A 15 2.69 19.64 -8.55
CA LEU A 15 2.11 19.57 -7.22
C LEU A 15 0.62 19.93 -7.21
N ALA A 16 0.21 20.93 -8.00
CA ALA A 16 -1.20 21.31 -8.13
C ALA A 16 -2.00 20.19 -8.80
N PHE A 17 -1.45 19.52 -9.82
CA PHE A 17 -2.06 18.35 -10.43
C PHE A 17 -2.30 17.23 -9.39
N TRP A 18 -1.31 16.91 -8.56
CA TRP A 18 -1.47 15.90 -7.51
C TRP A 18 -2.50 16.31 -6.45
N ARG A 19 -2.50 17.58 -6.03
CA ARG A 19 -3.52 18.10 -5.12
C ARG A 19 -4.91 17.99 -5.72
N ASP A 20 -5.09 18.41 -6.96
CA ASP A 20 -6.40 18.40 -7.62
C ASP A 20 -6.88 16.94 -7.82
N LEU A 21 -5.98 16.02 -8.20
CA LEU A 21 -6.29 14.58 -8.28
C LEU A 21 -6.76 14.04 -6.92
N GLU A 22 -6.07 14.39 -5.84
CA GLU A 22 -6.44 13.97 -4.49
C GLU A 22 -7.79 14.56 -4.05
N ILE A 23 -8.04 15.85 -4.33
CA ILE A 23 -9.31 16.51 -4.02
C ILE A 23 -10.46 15.82 -4.75
N PHE A 24 -10.33 15.55 -6.05
CA PHE A 24 -11.41 15.03 -6.88
C PHE A 24 -11.47 13.50 -6.95
N THR A 25 -10.67 12.80 -6.16
CA THR A 25 -10.82 11.35 -6.00
C THR A 25 -12.10 11.06 -5.21
N ILE A 26 -13.09 10.46 -5.88
CA ILE A 26 -14.36 10.08 -5.25
C ILE A 26 -14.12 8.79 -4.44
N PRO A 27 -14.31 8.81 -3.11
CA PRO A 27 -14.12 7.64 -2.27
C PRO A 27 -15.22 6.62 -2.53
N SER A 28 -14.84 5.36 -2.69
CA SER A 28 -15.80 4.26 -2.90
C SER A 28 -16.55 3.93 -1.61
N ALA A 29 -17.87 3.72 -1.72
CA ALA A 29 -18.69 3.22 -0.62
C ALA A 29 -18.50 1.70 -0.47
N PRO A 30 -18.53 1.16 0.76
CA PRO A 30 -18.43 -0.27 0.98
C PRO A 30 -19.65 -1.00 0.39
N THR A 31 -19.44 -2.23 -0.03
CA THR A 31 -20.43 -3.06 -0.71
C THR A 31 -20.66 -4.37 0.03
N SER A 32 -21.65 -5.16 -0.40
CA SER A 32 -21.87 -6.50 0.15
C SER A 32 -20.68 -7.46 -0.01
N LYS A 33 -19.72 -7.15 -0.90
CA LYS A 33 -18.47 -7.90 -1.08
C LYS A 33 -17.50 -7.72 0.09
N ASP A 34 -17.63 -6.65 0.85
CA ASP A 34 -16.77 -6.34 2.00
C ASP A 34 -17.24 -7.01 3.29
N ASN A 35 -18.36 -7.76 3.22
CA ASN A 35 -18.89 -8.54 4.32
C ASN A 35 -17.89 -9.60 4.80
N ASN A 36 -17.74 -9.71 6.12
CA ASN A 36 -16.97 -10.78 6.76
C ASN A 36 -17.55 -11.11 8.15
N LYS A 37 -16.87 -11.99 8.91
CA LYS A 37 -17.33 -12.43 10.24
C LYS A 37 -17.48 -11.28 11.26
N PHE A 38 -16.84 -10.14 11.03
CA PHE A 38 -16.81 -8.99 11.93
C PHE A 38 -17.46 -7.73 11.33
N ILE A 39 -17.63 -7.65 10.02
CA ILE A 39 -18.17 -6.48 9.32
C ILE A 39 -19.37 -6.88 8.49
N LYS A 40 -20.47 -6.15 8.67
CA LYS A 40 -21.68 -6.27 7.85
C LYS A 40 -22.01 -4.94 7.19
N ILE A 41 -22.14 -4.95 5.87
CA ILE A 41 -22.53 -3.80 5.05
C ILE A 41 -24.02 -3.89 4.73
N ILE A 42 -24.74 -2.81 5.01
CA ILE A 42 -26.19 -2.69 4.81
C ILE A 42 -26.44 -1.43 3.97
N THR A 43 -27.04 -1.58 2.80
CA THR A 43 -27.53 -0.47 2.00
C THR A 43 -28.98 -0.21 2.35
N LEU A 44 -29.30 1.04 2.71
CA LEU A 44 -30.57 1.45 3.26
C LEU A 44 -31.27 2.49 2.38
N ARG A 45 -32.59 2.37 2.34
CA ARG A 45 -33.56 3.35 1.83
C ARG A 45 -34.31 4.01 2.99
N PHE A 46 -34.82 5.21 2.74
CA PHE A 46 -35.59 5.95 3.73
C PHE A 46 -36.71 5.11 4.33
N GLY A 47 -36.76 5.05 5.67
CA GLY A 47 -37.78 4.32 6.42
C GLY A 47 -37.44 2.85 6.73
N GLU A 48 -36.35 2.30 6.17
CA GLU A 48 -35.89 0.95 6.53
C GLU A 48 -35.29 0.91 7.95
N LYS A 49 -35.29 -0.25 8.60
CA LYS A 49 -34.84 -0.35 10.00
C LYS A 49 -33.33 -0.03 10.13
N LEU A 50 -32.96 0.83 11.08
CA LEU A 50 -31.56 1.23 11.27
C LEU A 50 -30.78 0.14 12.02
N PRO A 51 -29.46 -0.06 11.77
CA PRO A 51 -28.71 -1.15 12.38
C PRO A 51 -28.70 -1.14 13.91
N TRP A 52 -28.55 0.03 14.55
CA TRP A 52 -28.60 0.15 16.01
C TRP A 52 -30.00 -0.09 16.61
N GLU A 53 -31.05 -0.24 15.80
CA GLU A 53 -32.39 -0.66 16.22
C GLU A 53 -32.60 -2.18 16.09
N MET A 54 -31.68 -2.88 15.43
CA MET A 54 -31.76 -4.32 15.23
C MET A 54 -31.22 -5.07 16.45
N VAL A 55 -31.88 -6.18 16.79
CA VAL A 55 -31.53 -6.99 17.97
C VAL A 55 -30.16 -7.65 17.80
N GLU A 56 -29.81 -8.03 16.56
CA GLU A 56 -28.53 -8.68 16.23
C GLU A 56 -27.29 -7.79 16.42
N TYR A 57 -27.46 -6.47 16.46
CA TYR A 57 -26.38 -5.50 16.66
C TYR A 57 -26.42 -4.84 18.04
N GLN A 58 -27.13 -5.42 19.01
CA GLN A 58 -27.09 -4.98 20.39
C GLN A 58 -25.76 -5.37 21.05
N PRO A 59 -25.13 -4.49 21.85
CA PRO A 59 -23.88 -4.79 22.50
C PRO A 59 -24.03 -5.92 23.54
N THR A 60 -22.93 -6.64 23.78
CA THR A 60 -22.84 -7.67 24.82
C THR A 60 -21.73 -7.34 25.82
N LEU A 61 -21.56 -8.18 26.84
CA LEU A 61 -20.44 -8.05 27.79
C LEU A 61 -19.07 -8.24 27.12
N LYS A 62 -19.00 -8.95 25.99
CA LYS A 62 -17.73 -9.27 25.30
C LYS A 62 -17.50 -8.36 24.10
N ASP A 63 -18.55 -8.14 23.31
CA ASP A 63 -18.50 -7.47 22.02
C ASP A 63 -19.32 -6.18 22.03
N MET A 64 -18.83 -5.18 21.31
CA MET A 64 -19.55 -3.97 20.98
C MET A 64 -19.65 -3.78 19.47
N TYR A 65 -20.56 -2.90 19.07
CA TYR A 65 -20.81 -2.57 17.67
C TYR A 65 -20.54 -1.10 17.40
N ILE A 66 -19.95 -0.85 16.25
CA ILE A 66 -19.69 0.48 15.72
C ILE A 66 -20.26 0.54 14.32
N HIS A 67 -21.02 1.59 14.02
CA HIS A 67 -21.73 1.73 12.76
C HIS A 67 -21.17 2.94 12.01
N THR A 68 -20.36 2.70 10.98
CA THR A 68 -19.93 3.77 10.06
C THR A 68 -21.02 4.00 9.04
N VAL A 69 -21.64 5.17 9.09
CA VAL A 69 -22.71 5.61 8.20
C VAL A 69 -22.12 6.44 7.07
N TYR A 70 -22.38 6.05 5.84
CA TYR A 70 -22.05 6.76 4.61
C TYR A 70 -23.34 7.37 4.05
N ILE A 71 -23.36 8.69 3.92
CA ILE A 71 -24.51 9.45 3.42
C ILE A 71 -24.24 10.03 2.03
N GLY A 72 -25.32 10.23 1.27
CA GLY A 72 -25.22 10.66 -0.12
C GLY A 72 -24.53 9.60 -0.99
N VAL A 73 -24.83 8.32 -0.77
CA VAL A 73 -24.26 7.25 -1.59
C VAL A 73 -24.97 7.22 -2.94
N ALA A 74 -24.23 7.30 -4.04
CA ALA A 74 -24.77 7.26 -5.40
C ALA A 74 -23.77 6.63 -6.38
N ASP A 75 -24.20 6.40 -7.62
CA ASP A 75 -23.34 5.86 -8.66
C ASP A 75 -22.15 6.78 -8.94
N GLN A 76 -20.95 6.21 -9.02
CA GLN A 76 -19.71 6.97 -9.15
C GLN A 76 -19.61 7.68 -10.51
N GLU A 77 -20.22 7.14 -11.57
CA GLU A 77 -20.28 7.80 -12.87
C GLU A 77 -21.12 9.07 -12.79
N GLU A 78 -22.28 9.02 -12.14
CA GLU A 78 -23.15 10.19 -11.96
C GLU A 78 -22.53 11.24 -11.04
N LEU A 79 -21.86 10.82 -9.96
CA LEU A 79 -21.09 11.74 -9.10
C LEU A 79 -19.94 12.40 -9.88
N THR A 80 -19.24 11.64 -10.73
CA THR A 80 -18.19 12.20 -11.60
C THR A 80 -18.76 13.23 -12.57
N ARG A 81 -19.94 12.98 -13.13
CA ARG A 81 -20.63 13.96 -14.01
C ARG A 81 -20.99 15.24 -13.26
N LEU A 82 -21.43 15.17 -11.99
CA LEU A 82 -21.67 16.36 -11.17
C LEU A 82 -20.43 17.25 -11.07
N VAL A 83 -19.27 16.65 -10.80
CA VAL A 83 -17.99 17.37 -10.70
C VAL A 83 -17.59 17.95 -12.05
N LEU A 84 -17.63 17.13 -13.11
CA LEU A 84 -17.17 17.52 -14.44
C LEU A 84 -17.97 18.68 -15.03
N ARG A 85 -19.27 18.82 -14.73
CA ARG A 85 -20.10 19.95 -15.17
C ARG A 85 -19.57 21.30 -14.67
N LYS A 86 -18.80 21.33 -13.58
CA LYS A 86 -18.17 22.56 -13.05
C LYS A 86 -16.82 22.87 -13.68
N ILE A 87 -16.15 21.86 -14.22
CA ILE A 87 -14.79 21.97 -14.78
C ILE A 87 -14.83 22.16 -16.30
N VAL A 88 -15.72 21.43 -16.98
CA VAL A 88 -15.77 21.34 -18.44
C VAL A 88 -17.13 21.82 -18.93
N SER A 89 -17.12 22.85 -19.78
CA SER A 89 -18.35 23.43 -20.35
C SER A 89 -18.96 22.59 -21.47
N LYS A 90 -18.19 21.66 -22.06
CA LYS A 90 -18.64 20.77 -23.14
C LYS A 90 -18.89 19.37 -22.60
N GLU A 91 -19.95 18.73 -23.09
CA GLU A 91 -20.19 17.32 -22.83
C GLU A 91 -19.05 16.47 -23.44
N LEU A 92 -18.34 15.74 -22.58
CA LEU A 92 -17.27 14.84 -22.97
C LEU A 92 -17.85 13.54 -23.54
N SER A 93 -17.25 13.04 -24.61
CA SER A 93 -17.62 11.76 -25.21
C SER A 93 -17.20 10.57 -24.34
N ASP A 94 -17.79 9.40 -24.60
CA ASP A 94 -17.42 8.13 -23.94
C ASP A 94 -15.94 7.74 -24.09
N LYS A 95 -15.24 8.29 -25.10
CA LYS A 95 -13.81 8.05 -25.32
C LYS A 95 -12.91 8.98 -24.50
N GLU A 96 -13.43 10.12 -24.08
CA GLU A 96 -12.73 11.12 -23.27
C GLU A 96 -12.92 10.89 -21.77
N ARG A 97 -13.82 9.98 -21.39
CA ARG A 97 -14.11 9.60 -20.01
C ARG A 97 -13.58 8.20 -19.72
N GLU A 98 -12.94 8.06 -18.57
CA GLU A 98 -12.69 6.74 -18.01
C GLU A 98 -14.03 6.15 -17.52
N ARG A 99 -14.30 4.89 -17.89
CA ARG A 99 -15.49 4.19 -17.38
C ARG A 99 -15.23 3.77 -15.95
N ILE A 100 -15.97 4.37 -15.03
CA ILE A 100 -15.88 4.10 -13.61
C ILE A 100 -17.15 3.36 -13.19
N SER A 101 -17.01 2.32 -12.38
CA SER A 101 -18.12 1.54 -11.87
C SER A 101 -18.08 1.49 -10.35
N GLY A 102 -19.25 1.45 -9.71
CA GLY A 102 -19.37 1.38 -8.27
C GLY A 102 -20.13 2.58 -7.73
N THR A 103 -20.07 2.75 -6.41
CA THR A 103 -20.77 3.83 -5.73
C THR A 103 -19.79 4.68 -4.95
N GLY A 104 -19.95 5.99 -4.99
CA GLY A 104 -19.25 6.94 -4.12
C GLY A 104 -20.15 7.47 -3.01
N TRP A 105 -19.60 8.24 -2.08
CA TRP A 105 -20.34 8.88 -0.98
C TRP A 105 -19.97 10.36 -0.82
N LEU A 106 -20.80 11.15 -0.12
CA LEU A 106 -20.57 12.59 0.09
C LEU A 106 -19.95 12.90 1.45
N ALA A 107 -20.40 12.20 2.50
CA ALA A 107 -19.81 12.27 3.82
C ALA A 107 -20.02 10.95 4.57
N SER A 108 -19.24 10.76 5.63
CA SER A 108 -19.42 9.65 6.56
C SER A 108 -19.25 10.10 8.00
N PHE A 109 -19.82 9.34 8.93
CA PHE A 109 -19.66 9.51 10.37
C PHE A 109 -20.03 8.22 11.09
N THR A 110 -19.73 8.15 12.38
CA THR A 110 -19.94 6.95 13.18
C THR A 110 -21.09 7.11 14.16
N VAL A 111 -21.87 6.04 14.30
CA VAL A 111 -22.86 5.84 15.35
C VAL A 111 -22.38 4.74 16.28
N ASN A 112 -22.38 5.01 17.58
CA ASN A 112 -21.89 4.07 18.59
C ASN A 112 -22.90 2.95 18.89
N GLU A 113 -22.52 2.05 19.80
CA GLU A 113 -23.34 0.90 20.21
C GLU A 113 -24.72 1.26 20.79
N ASN A 114 -24.88 2.48 21.31
CA ASN A 114 -26.14 2.97 21.87
C ASN A 114 -27.03 3.66 20.83
N GLY A 115 -26.54 3.81 19.59
CA GLY A 115 -27.22 4.57 18.54
C GLY A 115 -26.95 6.07 18.59
N CYS A 116 -25.94 6.55 19.33
CA CYS A 116 -25.60 7.97 19.39
C CYS A 116 -24.54 8.34 18.34
N LEU A 117 -24.69 9.51 17.71
CA LEU A 117 -23.69 10.08 16.81
C LEU A 117 -22.39 10.37 17.57
N SER A 118 -21.25 10.06 16.95
CA SER A 118 -19.93 10.43 17.47
C SER A 118 -19.48 11.77 16.89
N ALA A 119 -19.42 12.81 17.72
CA ALA A 119 -19.14 14.18 17.31
C ALA A 119 -17.82 14.36 16.52
N ASP A 120 -16.78 13.60 16.89
CA ASP A 120 -15.45 13.71 16.29
C ASP A 120 -15.23 12.80 15.07
N SER A 121 -16.28 12.11 14.62
CA SER A 121 -16.18 11.07 13.57
C SER A 121 -16.52 11.53 12.16
N TYR A 122 -16.92 12.79 11.97
CA TYR A 122 -17.35 13.27 10.66
C TYR A 122 -16.18 13.40 9.67
N ALA A 123 -16.34 12.75 8.53
CA ALA A 123 -15.42 12.77 7.40
C ALA A 123 -16.17 13.19 6.13
N PRO A 124 -16.09 14.47 5.72
CA PRO A 124 -16.60 14.94 4.45
C PRO A 124 -15.69 14.52 3.29
N ALA A 125 -16.27 14.10 2.16
CA ALA A 125 -15.46 13.79 0.98
C ALA A 125 -14.89 15.07 0.34
N SER A 126 -13.59 15.10 0.09
CA SER A 126 -12.87 16.27 -0.43
C SER A 126 -13.48 16.81 -1.73
N TYR A 127 -13.90 15.93 -2.65
CA TYR A 127 -14.43 16.35 -3.95
C TYR A 127 -15.72 17.16 -3.84
N VAL A 128 -16.51 16.98 -2.76
CA VAL A 128 -17.74 17.74 -2.54
C VAL A 128 -17.42 19.21 -2.30
N TYR A 129 -16.51 19.49 -1.37
CA TYR A 129 -16.08 20.85 -1.06
C TYR A 129 -15.17 21.44 -2.15
N GLY A 130 -14.41 20.60 -2.86
CA GLY A 130 -13.67 21.01 -4.07
C GLY A 130 -14.63 21.48 -5.17
N THR A 131 -15.73 20.75 -5.39
CA THR A 131 -16.76 21.14 -6.37
C THR A 131 -17.51 22.40 -5.94
N GLN A 132 -17.76 22.58 -4.63
CA GLN A 132 -18.30 23.81 -4.09
C GLN A 132 -17.40 25.01 -4.37
N ALA A 133 -16.10 24.89 -4.10
CA ALA A 133 -15.12 25.94 -4.34
C ALA A 133 -15.11 26.33 -5.83
N LEU A 134 -15.06 25.34 -6.73
CA LEU A 134 -15.15 25.58 -8.17
C LEU A 134 -16.44 26.30 -8.57
N SER A 135 -17.58 25.91 -8.00
CA SER A 135 -18.89 26.52 -8.29
C SER A 135 -18.97 27.99 -7.88
N HIS A 136 -18.21 28.40 -6.88
CA HIS A 136 -18.11 29.80 -6.43
C HIS A 136 -16.94 30.56 -7.06
N GLY A 137 -16.15 29.93 -7.93
CA GLY A 137 -14.94 30.54 -8.49
C GLY A 137 -13.82 30.73 -7.46
N GLU A 138 -13.85 29.98 -6.37
CA GLU A 138 -12.86 30.04 -5.30
C GLU A 138 -11.67 29.09 -5.57
N PRO A 139 -10.47 29.43 -5.08
CA PRO A 139 -9.31 28.56 -5.24
C PRO A 139 -9.46 27.28 -4.41
N LEU A 140 -8.83 26.20 -4.89
CA LEU A 140 -8.73 24.90 -4.21
C LEU A 140 -7.65 24.86 -3.11
N ILE A 141 -7.19 26.02 -2.65
CA ILE A 141 -6.13 26.15 -1.63
C ILE A 141 -6.76 26.04 -0.24
N ASP A 142 -6.06 25.36 0.68
CA ASP A 142 -6.50 25.17 2.07
C ASP A 142 -7.90 24.52 2.16
N LEU A 143 -8.19 23.57 1.25
CA LEU A 143 -9.46 22.85 1.26
C LEU A 143 -9.68 22.12 2.59
N ASN A 144 -8.60 21.65 3.23
CA ASN A 144 -8.65 21.04 4.55
C ASN A 144 -9.26 21.94 5.62
N ALA A 145 -9.06 23.26 5.56
CA ALA A 145 -9.72 24.17 6.49
C ALA A 145 -11.26 24.14 6.34
N ARG A 146 -11.76 23.91 5.12
CA ARG A 146 -13.20 23.72 4.85
C ARG A 146 -13.71 22.40 5.39
N LEU A 147 -12.93 21.32 5.21
CA LEU A 147 -13.26 19.99 5.73
C LEU A 147 -13.29 19.99 7.27
N THR A 148 -12.30 20.63 7.91
CA THR A 148 -12.26 20.81 9.37
C THR A 148 -13.45 21.61 9.87
N ARG A 149 -13.82 22.71 9.21
CA ARG A 149 -15.02 23.48 9.58
C ARG A 149 -16.29 22.63 9.50
N ALA A 150 -16.46 21.84 8.44
CA ALA A 150 -17.60 20.93 8.31
C ALA A 150 -17.67 19.91 9.45
N LYS A 151 -16.51 19.38 9.88
CA LYS A 151 -16.40 18.48 11.04
C LYS A 151 -16.80 19.19 12.35
N GLU A 152 -16.32 20.41 12.59
CA GLU A 152 -16.68 21.20 13.76
C GLU A 152 -18.18 21.53 13.79
N GLU A 153 -18.78 21.89 12.66
CA GLU A 153 -20.21 22.17 12.56
C GLU A 153 -21.06 20.91 12.84
N PHE A 154 -20.62 19.74 12.37
CA PHE A 154 -21.24 18.46 12.70
C PHE A 154 -21.16 18.16 14.20
N ALA A 155 -19.98 18.35 14.81
CA ALA A 155 -19.79 18.17 16.25
C ALA A 155 -20.74 19.06 17.06
N GLN A 156 -20.89 20.33 16.66
CA GLN A 156 -21.85 21.26 17.28
C GLN A 156 -23.31 20.79 17.14
N ARG A 157 -23.70 20.20 16.00
CA ARG A 157 -25.04 19.61 15.82
C ARG A 157 -25.23 18.39 16.73
N CYS A 158 -24.24 17.51 16.84
CA CYS A 158 -24.28 16.36 17.74
C CYS A 158 -24.46 16.78 19.20
N HIS A 159 -23.69 17.76 19.68
CA HIS A 159 -23.81 18.27 21.04
C HIS A 159 -25.21 18.85 21.33
N ARG A 160 -25.78 19.59 20.37
CA ARG A 160 -27.15 20.11 20.50
C ARG A 160 -28.20 19.00 20.61
N LEU A 161 -28.07 17.93 19.83
CA LEU A 161 -29.00 16.80 19.87
C LEU A 161 -28.97 16.06 21.22
N VAL A 162 -27.78 15.85 21.79
CA VAL A 162 -27.62 15.22 23.11
C VAL A 162 -28.15 16.12 24.23
N GLN A 163 -28.00 17.44 24.12
CA GLN A 163 -28.55 18.39 25.10
C GLN A 163 -30.08 18.48 25.08
N LEU A 164 -30.71 18.25 23.92
CA LEU A 164 -32.16 18.31 23.76
C LEU A 164 -32.88 17.07 24.31
N LYS A 165 -32.19 15.92 24.38
CA LYS A 165 -32.78 14.64 24.79
C LYS A 165 -31.74 13.77 25.47
N GLU A 166 -31.92 13.50 26.78
CA GLU A 166 -31.00 12.65 27.57
C GLU A 166 -30.82 11.25 26.93
N ASP A 167 -31.90 10.64 26.45
CA ASP A 167 -31.87 9.36 25.70
C ASP A 167 -31.89 9.58 24.18
N TYR A 168 -30.99 10.44 23.69
CA TYR A 168 -30.84 10.66 22.25
C TYR A 168 -30.38 9.39 21.54
N ARG A 169 -31.06 9.05 20.43
CA ARG A 169 -30.64 8.02 19.49
C ARG A 169 -30.84 8.56 18.08
N CYS A 170 -29.85 8.34 17.22
CA CYS A 170 -29.86 8.76 15.83
C CYS A 170 -31.06 8.13 15.10
N SER A 171 -31.85 8.98 14.47
CA SER A 171 -33.06 8.63 13.74
C SER A 171 -32.88 8.88 12.24
N TRP A 172 -33.81 8.38 11.43
CA TRP A 172 -33.87 8.73 10.01
C TRP A 172 -33.97 10.22 9.75
N LYS A 173 -34.62 10.97 10.65
CA LYS A 173 -34.72 12.43 10.51
C LYS A 173 -33.34 13.08 10.63
N ASP A 174 -32.49 12.56 11.51
CA ASP A 174 -31.12 13.06 11.70
C ASP A 174 -30.27 12.72 10.46
N LEU A 175 -30.32 11.46 9.99
CA LEU A 175 -29.62 11.03 8.78
C LEU A 175 -30.05 11.84 7.54
N GLN A 176 -31.35 12.08 7.40
CA GLN A 176 -31.90 12.86 6.29
C GLN A 176 -31.45 14.32 6.39
N SER A 177 -31.47 14.91 7.58
CA SER A 177 -31.04 16.30 7.79
C SER A 177 -29.56 16.49 7.41
N GLU A 178 -28.69 15.57 7.82
CA GLU A 178 -27.26 15.61 7.44
C GLU A 178 -27.05 15.32 5.95
N THR A 179 -27.83 14.40 5.38
CA THR A 179 -27.80 14.08 3.93
C THR A 179 -28.22 15.29 3.10
N ASP A 180 -29.29 15.98 3.49
CA ASP A 180 -29.77 17.15 2.77
C ASP A 180 -28.82 18.35 2.92
N LEU A 181 -28.18 18.50 4.09
CA LEU A 181 -27.16 19.51 4.31
C LEU A 181 -25.98 19.32 3.35
N ILE A 182 -25.38 18.13 3.28
CA ILE A 182 -24.24 17.91 2.39
C ILE A 182 -24.65 17.97 0.91
N ARG A 183 -25.86 17.52 0.57
CA ARG A 183 -26.41 17.62 -0.80
C ARG A 183 -26.69 19.05 -1.22
N SER A 184 -26.98 19.96 -0.29
CA SER A 184 -27.25 21.37 -0.60
C SER A 184 -26.06 22.10 -1.22
N ILE A 185 -24.85 21.50 -1.15
CA ILE A 185 -23.66 21.98 -1.85
C ILE A 185 -23.82 21.92 -3.37
N PHE A 186 -24.61 20.97 -3.89
CA PHE A 186 -24.92 20.85 -5.31
C PHE A 186 -26.26 21.50 -5.62
N ALA A 187 -26.41 22.07 -6.81
CA ALA A 187 -27.69 22.64 -7.23
C ALA A 187 -28.75 21.53 -7.39
N HIS A 188 -30.01 21.86 -7.11
CA HIS A 188 -31.08 20.85 -7.03
C HIS A 188 -31.38 20.20 -8.39
N ASP A 189 -31.32 20.99 -9.47
CA ASP A 189 -31.47 20.58 -10.85
C ASP A 189 -30.36 19.64 -11.33
N GLU A 190 -29.15 19.80 -10.80
CA GLU A 190 -28.01 18.94 -11.12
C GLU A 190 -28.16 17.54 -10.53
N GLN A 191 -28.93 17.42 -9.44
CA GLN A 191 -29.10 16.16 -8.71
C GLN A 191 -30.24 15.28 -9.24
N ILE A 192 -30.97 15.73 -10.27
CA ILE A 192 -32.10 14.99 -10.83
C ILE A 192 -31.62 13.66 -11.41
N GLY A 193 -32.24 12.56 -10.98
CA GLY A 193 -31.90 11.20 -11.43
C GLY A 193 -30.87 10.47 -10.58
N LEU A 194 -30.24 11.15 -9.61
CA LEU A 194 -29.36 10.48 -8.64
C LEU A 194 -30.17 9.64 -7.65
N ASP A 195 -29.82 8.37 -7.61
CA ASP A 195 -30.42 7.40 -6.71
C ASP A 195 -29.70 7.39 -5.34
N TRP A 196 -29.99 8.41 -4.52
CA TRP A 196 -29.36 8.58 -3.22
C TRP A 196 -29.70 7.45 -2.25
N ARG A 197 -28.67 6.93 -1.59
CA ARG A 197 -28.74 5.83 -0.61
C ARG A 197 -27.97 6.20 0.65
N VAL A 198 -28.27 5.49 1.73
CA VAL A 198 -27.42 5.45 2.93
C VAL A 198 -26.79 4.07 2.97
N VAL A 199 -25.48 3.98 3.25
CA VAL A 199 -24.82 2.70 3.48
C VAL A 199 -24.28 2.70 4.90
N VAL A 200 -24.46 1.60 5.62
CA VAL A 200 -23.94 1.44 6.98
C VAL A 200 -23.03 0.22 7.03
N ALA A 201 -21.79 0.43 7.45
CA ALA A 201 -20.85 -0.63 7.80
C ALA A 201 -20.90 -0.86 9.32
N THR A 202 -21.47 -1.97 9.73
CA THR A 202 -21.54 -2.39 11.13
C THR A 202 -20.38 -3.30 11.46
N LYS A 203 -19.47 -2.86 12.33
CA LYS A 203 -18.30 -3.60 12.78
C LYS A 203 -18.47 -4.10 14.20
N ARG A 204 -18.19 -5.39 14.43
CA ARG A 204 -18.13 -6.03 15.75
C ARG A 204 -16.70 -5.98 16.29
N LEU A 205 -16.52 -5.41 17.48
CA LEU A 205 -15.23 -5.26 18.14
C LEU A 205 -15.25 -5.84 19.56
N PRO A 206 -14.19 -6.53 20.02
CA PRO A 206 -14.05 -6.88 21.43
C PRO A 206 -13.88 -5.61 22.28
N ARG A 207 -14.58 -5.51 23.42
CA ARG A 207 -14.56 -4.30 24.28
C ARG A 207 -13.15 -3.84 24.71
N LYS A 208 -12.18 -4.75 24.86
CA LYS A 208 -10.79 -4.42 25.25
C LYS A 208 -10.00 -3.64 24.18
N LYS A 209 -10.42 -3.63 22.92
CA LYS A 209 -9.67 -3.02 21.79
C LYS A 209 -10.33 -1.79 21.17
N ALA A 210 -11.53 -1.42 21.63
CA ALA A 210 -12.39 -0.52 20.88
C ALA A 210 -11.93 0.95 20.84
N LEU A 211 -11.24 1.44 21.88
CA LEU A 211 -10.85 2.85 21.95
C LEU A 211 -9.77 3.23 20.91
N GLU A 212 -8.77 2.37 20.69
CA GLU A 212 -7.71 2.62 19.71
C GLU A 212 -8.19 2.46 18.25
N ASP A 213 -9.12 1.52 18.00
CA ASP A 213 -9.62 1.22 16.66
C ASP A 213 -10.56 2.32 16.10
N ILE A 214 -11.29 3.04 16.97
CA ILE A 214 -12.24 4.09 16.58
C ILE A 214 -11.51 5.32 16.00
N GLU A 215 -10.48 5.80 16.69
CA GLU A 215 -9.71 6.97 16.22
C GLU A 215 -8.96 6.66 14.92
N GLN A 216 -8.49 5.42 14.75
CA GLN A 216 -7.84 5.00 13.50
C GLN A 216 -8.83 5.00 12.33
N GLU A 217 -10.04 4.44 12.49
CA GLU A 217 -11.03 4.36 11.40
C GLU A 217 -11.48 5.73 10.87
N VAL A 218 -11.68 6.71 11.75
CA VAL A 218 -12.08 8.07 11.35
C VAL A 218 -10.96 8.75 10.55
N ASN A 219 -9.69 8.51 10.91
CA ASN A 219 -8.55 9.09 10.20
C ASN A 219 -8.31 8.47 8.82
N TYR A 220 -8.76 7.23 8.57
CA TYR A 220 -8.60 6.58 7.26
C TYR A 220 -9.49 7.15 6.15
N LEU A 221 -10.57 7.88 6.50
CA LEU A 221 -11.58 8.33 5.54
C LEU A 221 -11.30 9.72 4.95
N ASN A 222 -10.36 10.47 5.52
CA ASN A 222 -9.91 11.76 5.00
C ASN A 222 -8.58 11.62 4.24
N SER A 223 -8.33 12.51 3.27
CA SER A 223 -7.04 12.54 2.58
C SER A 223 -5.91 12.94 3.53
N PHE A 224 -4.91 12.06 3.67
CA PHE A 224 -3.70 12.34 4.44
C PHE A 224 -2.73 13.29 3.69
N TYR A 225 -2.90 13.47 2.38
CA TYR A 225 -1.92 14.14 1.52
C TYR A 225 -2.19 15.64 1.30
N LEU A 226 -3.42 16.11 1.51
CA LEU A 226 -3.80 17.48 1.13
C LEU A 226 -3.00 18.57 1.87
N ASP A 227 -2.78 18.43 3.18
CA ASP A 227 -2.00 19.42 3.96
C ASP A 227 -0.54 19.48 3.49
N ASP A 228 0.04 18.30 3.23
CA ASP A 228 1.41 18.17 2.76
C ASP A 228 1.57 18.77 1.35
N LEU A 229 0.61 18.53 0.46
CA LEU A 229 0.59 19.08 -0.90
C LEU A 229 0.43 20.60 -0.89
N ASP A 230 -0.47 21.15 -0.06
CA ASP A 230 -0.64 22.61 0.08
C ASP A 230 0.61 23.26 0.69
N LYS A 231 1.27 22.60 1.66
CA LYS A 231 2.55 23.06 2.19
C LYS A 231 3.64 23.08 1.12
N MET A 232 3.74 22.03 0.31
CA MET A 232 4.70 21.96 -0.80
C MET A 232 4.42 23.01 -1.87
N LEU A 233 3.15 23.28 -2.18
CA LEU A 233 2.74 24.35 -3.09
C LEU A 233 3.10 25.73 -2.56
N LYS A 234 2.84 26.01 -1.27
CA LYS A 234 3.26 27.26 -0.61
C LYS A 234 4.77 27.43 -0.71
N GLN A 235 5.54 26.38 -0.39
CA GLN A 235 7.00 26.39 -0.52
C GLN A 235 7.48 26.66 -1.96
N SER A 236 6.87 26.02 -2.97
CA SER A 236 7.16 26.25 -4.40
C SER A 236 6.88 27.69 -4.81
N SER A 237 5.72 28.24 -4.42
CA SER A 237 5.29 29.61 -4.76
C SER A 237 6.23 30.67 -4.18
N LEU A 238 6.82 30.39 -3.01
CA LEU A 238 7.82 31.24 -2.36
C LEU A 238 9.25 31.01 -2.90
N SER A 239 9.41 30.17 -3.94
CA SER A 239 10.71 29.78 -4.51
C SER A 239 11.68 29.21 -3.47
N GLN A 240 11.14 28.54 -2.45
CA GLN A 240 11.94 27.89 -1.42
C GLN A 240 12.39 26.50 -1.91
N PRO A 241 13.66 26.11 -1.71
CA PRO A 241 14.16 24.84 -2.20
C PRO A 241 13.52 23.66 -1.44
N PHE A 242 13.26 22.57 -2.15
CA PHE A 242 12.82 21.31 -1.54
C PHE A 242 14.00 20.49 -1.01
N GLY A 243 13.71 19.48 -0.18
CA GLY A 243 14.70 18.46 0.17
C GLY A 243 15.18 17.69 -1.06
N GLN A 244 16.34 17.03 -0.95
CA GLN A 244 16.99 16.35 -2.07
C GLN A 244 16.09 15.31 -2.75
N ALA A 245 15.36 14.51 -1.95
CA ALA A 245 14.48 13.46 -2.47
C ALA A 245 13.35 14.03 -3.35
N LEU A 246 12.60 15.01 -2.85
CA LEU A 246 11.52 15.65 -3.62
C LEU A 246 12.05 16.43 -4.82
N SER A 247 13.16 17.14 -4.67
CA SER A 247 13.83 17.83 -5.78
C SER A 247 14.25 16.86 -6.90
N THR A 248 14.74 15.67 -6.52
CA THR A 248 15.12 14.62 -7.49
C THR A 248 13.88 14.01 -8.15
N TYR A 249 12.78 13.85 -7.41
CA TYR A 249 11.53 13.30 -7.92
C TYR A 249 10.84 14.24 -8.91
N LEU A 250 10.71 15.53 -8.57
CA LEU A 250 10.17 16.55 -9.46
C LEU A 250 11.08 16.75 -10.68
N GLY A 251 12.39 16.61 -10.47
CA GLY A 251 13.39 16.61 -11.53
C GLY A 251 13.57 17.98 -12.18
N ALA A 252 14.27 18.01 -13.30
CA ALA A 252 14.33 19.19 -14.14
C ALA A 252 13.22 19.16 -15.18
N SER A 253 12.80 20.35 -15.63
CA SER A 253 11.90 20.50 -16.77
C SER A 253 12.25 19.59 -17.93
N ILE A 254 11.25 18.86 -18.42
CA ILE A 254 11.43 17.91 -19.51
C ILE A 254 11.75 18.68 -20.80
N ILE A 255 12.97 18.51 -21.32
CA ILE A 255 13.35 19.03 -22.64
C ILE A 255 12.96 17.98 -23.68
N HIS A 256 11.79 18.15 -24.32
CA HIS A 256 11.23 17.16 -25.24
C HIS A 256 12.18 16.76 -26.38
N ASP A 257 12.91 17.70 -26.95
CA ASP A 257 13.87 17.43 -28.06
C ASP A 257 15.08 16.59 -27.63
N LYS A 258 15.31 16.44 -26.32
CA LYS A 258 16.37 15.58 -25.78
C LYS A 258 15.86 14.17 -25.45
N ARG A 259 14.57 13.89 -25.61
CA ARG A 259 14.03 12.54 -25.41
C ARG A 259 14.49 11.65 -26.55
N ILE A 260 15.03 10.48 -26.18
CA ILE A 260 15.54 9.52 -27.14
C ILE A 260 14.61 8.31 -27.14
N ASP A 261 14.01 8.03 -28.28
CA ASP A 261 13.33 6.76 -28.52
C ASP A 261 14.38 5.68 -28.80
N ILE A 262 14.72 4.91 -27.76
CA ILE A 262 15.72 3.85 -27.85
C ILE A 262 15.31 2.71 -28.79
N LEU A 263 14.01 2.57 -29.12
CA LEU A 263 13.57 1.57 -30.09
C LEU A 263 13.84 2.00 -31.54
N LYS A 264 13.98 3.31 -31.78
CA LYS A 264 14.35 3.87 -33.10
C LYS A 264 15.84 4.17 -33.20
N ASN A 265 16.50 4.46 -32.08
CA ASN A 265 17.93 4.75 -32.03
C ASN A 265 18.74 3.49 -31.67
N HIS A 266 19.07 2.70 -32.70
CA HIS A 266 19.80 1.43 -32.53
C HIS A 266 21.20 1.60 -31.94
N GLU A 267 21.87 2.73 -32.18
CA GLU A 267 23.19 3.01 -31.60
C GLU A 267 23.10 3.12 -30.07
N ILE A 268 22.09 3.84 -29.57
CA ILE A 268 21.89 4.02 -28.13
C ILE A 268 21.38 2.73 -27.49
N MET A 269 20.46 2.02 -28.13
CA MET A 269 20.05 0.68 -27.68
C MET A 269 21.27 -0.25 -27.57
N GLY A 270 22.09 -0.32 -28.62
CA GLY A 270 23.31 -1.13 -28.64
C GLY A 270 24.29 -0.75 -27.52
N LYS A 271 24.44 0.54 -27.21
CA LYS A 271 25.22 1.00 -26.05
C LYS A 271 24.62 0.54 -24.74
N LEU A 272 23.30 0.60 -24.56
CA LEU A 272 22.63 0.17 -23.32
C LEU A 272 22.80 -1.33 -23.06
N VAL A 273 22.73 -2.16 -24.11
CA VAL A 273 22.78 -3.62 -23.98
C VAL A 273 24.12 -4.23 -24.39
N CYS A 274 25.19 -3.43 -24.48
CA CYS A 274 26.51 -3.97 -24.77
C CYS A 274 27.02 -4.80 -23.58
N ALA A 275 27.90 -5.78 -23.85
CA ALA A 275 28.40 -6.69 -22.83
C ALA A 275 29.07 -5.99 -21.63
N ALA A 276 29.64 -4.79 -21.84
CA ALA A 276 30.25 -3.99 -20.78
C ALA A 276 29.22 -3.37 -19.81
N ASN A 277 27.98 -3.18 -20.26
CA ASN A 277 26.91 -2.54 -19.49
C ASN A 277 25.87 -3.53 -18.94
N LEU A 278 25.86 -4.76 -19.46
CA LEU A 278 24.94 -5.80 -18.98
C LEU A 278 25.33 -6.24 -17.56
N PRO A 279 24.32 -6.48 -16.69
CA PRO A 279 24.57 -7.08 -15.39
C PRO A 279 25.27 -8.42 -15.50
N ILE A 280 26.23 -8.64 -14.61
CA ILE A 280 26.94 -9.92 -14.49
C ILE A 280 26.04 -11.03 -13.90
N ALA A 281 24.91 -10.65 -13.31
CA ALA A 281 23.95 -11.57 -12.72
C ALA A 281 22.61 -11.50 -13.46
N ARG A 282 21.97 -12.65 -13.59
CA ARG A 282 20.60 -12.79 -14.10
C ARG A 282 19.86 -13.69 -13.13
N TRP A 283 18.57 -13.46 -12.93
CA TRP A 283 17.75 -14.41 -12.20
C TRP A 283 17.83 -15.78 -12.91
N PRO A 284 17.96 -16.90 -12.17
CA PRO A 284 18.13 -18.24 -12.74
C PRO A 284 16.84 -18.82 -13.37
N ASN A 285 16.14 -18.03 -14.19
CA ASN A 285 14.99 -18.46 -14.98
C ASN A 285 15.41 -19.17 -16.27
N ALA A 286 14.41 -19.71 -16.98
CA ALA A 286 14.63 -20.48 -18.19
C ALA A 286 15.37 -19.66 -19.28
N PRO A 287 16.46 -20.19 -19.86
CA PRO A 287 17.30 -19.44 -20.80
C PRO A 287 16.57 -19.10 -22.11
N ASP A 288 15.56 -19.89 -22.50
CA ASP A 288 14.67 -19.67 -23.64
C ASP A 288 13.65 -18.53 -23.42
N ARG A 289 13.54 -18.02 -22.20
CA ARG A 289 12.65 -16.91 -21.82
C ARG A 289 13.44 -15.73 -21.23
N PRO A 290 14.37 -15.11 -22.00
CA PRO A 290 15.07 -13.93 -21.53
C PRO A 290 14.11 -12.74 -21.41
N LEU A 291 14.53 -11.72 -20.66
CA LEU A 291 13.90 -10.40 -20.76
C LEU A 291 13.91 -9.94 -22.23
N VAL A 292 12.85 -9.24 -22.65
CA VAL A 292 12.86 -8.62 -23.98
C VAL A 292 13.89 -7.49 -24.04
N LEU A 293 14.35 -7.12 -25.24
CA LEU A 293 15.45 -6.17 -25.42
C LEU A 293 15.29 -4.86 -24.62
N ALA A 294 14.09 -4.27 -24.63
CA ALA A 294 13.82 -3.04 -23.88
C ALA A 294 13.91 -3.24 -22.36
N GLN A 295 13.49 -4.40 -21.84
CA GLN A 295 13.63 -4.71 -20.42
C GLN A 295 15.11 -4.94 -20.05
N GLN A 296 15.89 -5.61 -20.89
CA GLN A 296 17.34 -5.77 -20.70
C GLN A 296 18.04 -4.40 -20.65
N ALA A 297 17.68 -3.50 -21.58
CA ALA A 297 18.18 -2.13 -21.60
C ALA A 297 17.84 -1.38 -20.30
N VAL A 298 16.63 -1.57 -19.76
CA VAL A 298 16.24 -0.97 -18.47
C VAL A 298 17.04 -1.54 -17.31
N VAL A 299 17.22 -2.86 -17.20
CA VAL A 299 18.02 -3.46 -16.11
C VAL A 299 19.48 -2.97 -16.17
N ALA A 300 20.08 -2.98 -17.36
CA ALA A 300 21.42 -2.44 -17.57
C ALA A 300 21.48 -0.94 -17.20
N HIS A 301 20.48 -0.15 -17.59
CA HIS A 301 20.43 1.27 -17.26
C HIS A 301 20.27 1.51 -15.75
N ILE A 302 19.48 0.70 -15.04
CA ILE A 302 19.33 0.75 -13.58
C ILE A 302 20.69 0.52 -12.92
N GLU A 303 21.40 -0.55 -13.30
CA GLU A 303 22.71 -0.85 -12.69
C GLU A 303 23.71 0.28 -12.95
N ASN A 304 23.86 0.71 -14.19
CA ASN A 304 24.84 1.75 -14.54
C ASN A 304 24.50 3.12 -13.97
N SER A 305 23.22 3.41 -13.71
CA SER A 305 22.79 4.74 -13.23
C SER A 305 22.63 4.83 -11.72
N LEU A 306 22.41 3.73 -11.00
CA LEU A 306 22.05 3.76 -9.58
C LEU A 306 23.00 2.97 -8.66
N LYS A 307 23.93 2.17 -9.20
CA LYS A 307 24.77 1.27 -8.37
C LYS A 307 25.69 2.00 -7.39
N ASN A 308 26.23 3.16 -7.77
CA ASN A 308 27.21 3.90 -6.97
C ASN A 308 26.82 5.38 -6.76
N GLN A 309 25.57 5.74 -7.01
CA GLN A 309 25.09 7.10 -6.88
C GLN A 309 23.60 7.14 -6.57
N ASP A 310 23.19 8.18 -5.85
CA ASP A 310 21.79 8.44 -5.57
C ASP A 310 21.05 8.84 -6.86
N GLY A 311 19.81 8.41 -7.00
CA GLY A 311 19.00 8.76 -8.15
C GLY A 311 17.61 8.13 -8.15
N ILE A 312 16.79 8.57 -9.09
CA ILE A 312 15.45 8.03 -9.33
C ILE A 312 15.34 7.70 -10.82
N LEU A 313 14.83 6.51 -11.12
CA LEU A 313 14.59 6.05 -12.48
C LEU A 313 13.14 5.56 -12.60
N GLY A 314 12.37 6.22 -13.44
CA GLY A 314 10.99 5.83 -13.74
C GLY A 314 10.95 4.73 -14.79
N VAL A 315 10.35 3.58 -14.45
CA VAL A 315 10.11 2.47 -15.40
C VAL A 315 8.62 2.33 -15.63
N ASN A 316 8.15 2.81 -16.78
CA ASN A 316 6.76 2.66 -17.17
C ASN A 316 6.56 1.32 -17.89
N GLY A 317 5.57 0.55 -17.45
CA GLY A 317 5.20 -0.71 -18.09
C GLY A 317 3.68 -0.91 -18.00
N PRO A 318 2.96 -1.01 -19.13
CA PRO A 318 1.55 -1.41 -19.13
C PRO A 318 1.26 -2.71 -18.36
N PRO A 319 -0.01 -3.03 -18.07
CA PRO A 319 -0.38 -4.34 -17.51
C PRO A 319 0.16 -5.49 -18.39
N GLY A 320 0.69 -6.54 -17.75
CA GLY A 320 1.22 -7.72 -18.46
C GLY A 320 2.64 -7.60 -19.03
N THR A 321 3.31 -6.45 -18.93
CA THR A 321 4.67 -6.26 -19.52
C THR A 321 5.83 -6.77 -18.65
N GLY A 322 5.60 -7.76 -17.78
CA GLY A 322 6.67 -8.45 -17.04
C GLY A 322 7.47 -7.60 -16.06
N LYS A 323 6.88 -6.57 -15.42
CA LYS A 323 7.56 -5.72 -14.43
C LYS A 323 8.19 -6.52 -13.28
N THR A 324 7.49 -7.55 -12.78
CA THR A 324 8.02 -8.45 -11.75
C THR A 324 9.21 -9.26 -12.26
N THR A 325 9.19 -9.69 -13.53
CA THR A 325 10.32 -10.39 -14.15
C THR A 325 11.55 -9.49 -14.25
N LEU A 326 11.36 -8.22 -14.61
CA LEU A 326 12.44 -7.22 -14.60
C LEU A 326 13.02 -7.04 -13.19
N LEU A 327 12.16 -6.97 -12.17
CA LEU A 327 12.57 -6.85 -10.77
C LEU A 327 13.41 -8.07 -10.31
N CYS A 328 13.12 -9.28 -10.79
CA CYS A 328 13.93 -10.46 -10.46
C CYS A 328 15.40 -10.30 -10.87
N ASP A 329 15.70 -9.74 -12.06
CA ASP A 329 17.07 -9.54 -12.51
C ASP A 329 17.79 -8.44 -11.71
N VAL A 330 17.06 -7.40 -11.28
CA VAL A 330 17.57 -6.40 -10.34
C VAL A 330 17.91 -7.05 -8.99
N ILE A 331 17.02 -7.88 -8.45
CA ILE A 331 17.26 -8.62 -7.20
C ILE A 331 18.48 -9.54 -7.33
N ALA A 332 18.61 -10.26 -8.45
CA ALA A 332 19.75 -11.15 -8.71
C ALA A 332 21.07 -10.39 -8.69
N THR A 333 21.11 -9.18 -9.25
CA THR A 333 22.28 -8.30 -9.23
C THR A 333 22.65 -7.89 -7.81
N VAL A 334 21.67 -7.39 -7.05
CA VAL A 334 21.86 -6.97 -5.64
C VAL A 334 22.38 -8.12 -4.76
N ILE A 335 21.77 -9.31 -4.88
CA ILE A 335 22.18 -10.48 -4.10
C ILE A 335 23.59 -10.94 -4.50
N THR A 336 23.89 -10.93 -5.80
CA THR A 336 25.20 -11.35 -6.32
C THR A 336 26.31 -10.42 -5.85
N ASP A 337 26.08 -9.11 -5.87
CA ASP A 337 27.05 -8.13 -5.37
C ASP A 337 27.32 -8.30 -3.87
N ARG A 338 26.27 -8.59 -3.07
CA ARG A 338 26.44 -8.96 -1.66
C ARG A 338 27.23 -10.25 -1.49
N ALA A 339 26.90 -11.29 -2.27
CA ALA A 339 27.57 -12.59 -2.22
C ALA A 339 29.06 -12.48 -2.57
N LYS A 340 29.43 -11.66 -3.57
CA LYS A 340 30.83 -11.38 -3.89
C LYS A 340 31.59 -10.78 -2.70
N ARG A 341 31.02 -9.78 -2.02
CA ARG A 341 31.64 -9.16 -0.85
C ARG A 341 31.82 -10.15 0.29
N ILE A 342 30.80 -10.98 0.56
CA ILE A 342 30.88 -12.04 1.57
C ILE A 342 31.96 -13.07 1.19
N SER A 343 32.00 -13.52 -0.07
CA SER A 343 32.99 -14.49 -0.55
C SER A 343 34.44 -13.96 -0.47
N ALA A 344 34.64 -12.64 -0.50
CA ALA A 344 35.95 -12.03 -0.39
C ALA A 344 36.50 -12.02 1.05
N LEU A 345 35.69 -12.30 2.07
CA LEU A 345 36.11 -12.28 3.48
C LEU A 345 37.13 -13.37 3.81
N SER A 346 38.17 -13.01 4.56
CA SER A 346 39.23 -13.94 4.98
C SER A 346 38.68 -15.10 5.80
N THR A 347 37.74 -14.82 6.72
CA THR A 347 37.05 -15.82 7.54
C THR A 347 35.55 -15.54 7.56
N PRO A 348 34.69 -16.56 7.77
CA PRO A 348 33.24 -16.36 7.82
C PRO A 348 32.78 -15.46 9.00
N GLU A 349 33.53 -15.42 10.09
CA GLU A 349 33.21 -14.59 11.27
C GLU A 349 33.36 -13.09 10.98
N ALA A 350 34.14 -12.72 9.98
CA ALA A 350 34.33 -11.33 9.57
C ALA A 350 33.04 -10.66 9.02
N ILE A 351 31.95 -11.43 8.85
CA ILE A 351 30.62 -10.89 8.56
C ILE A 351 30.09 -10.03 9.72
N PHE A 352 30.52 -10.31 10.96
CA PHE A 352 29.93 -9.73 12.16
C PHE A 352 30.87 -8.74 12.85
N LYS A 353 30.28 -7.64 13.36
CA LYS A 353 30.90 -6.72 14.30
C LYS A 353 30.96 -7.34 15.70
N GLN A 354 31.68 -6.69 16.61
CA GLN A 354 31.72 -7.10 18.01
C GLN A 354 30.30 -7.16 18.62
N PRO A 355 30.00 -8.16 19.46
CA PRO A 355 28.68 -8.32 20.03
C PRO A 355 28.28 -7.14 20.92
N ILE A 356 27.03 -6.71 20.81
CA ILE A 356 26.38 -5.71 21.66
C ILE A 356 25.26 -6.36 22.50
N GLN A 357 24.90 -5.71 23.60
CA GLN A 357 23.73 -6.10 24.39
C GLN A 357 22.51 -5.32 23.92
N LEU A 358 21.47 -6.01 23.46
CA LEU A 358 20.22 -5.41 22.99
C LEU A 358 19.04 -6.19 23.59
N MET A 359 18.18 -5.50 24.35
CA MET A 359 16.98 -6.10 24.97
C MET A 359 17.30 -7.37 25.79
N GLY A 360 18.40 -7.35 26.55
CA GLY A 360 18.83 -8.49 27.37
C GLY A 360 19.45 -9.66 26.59
N ARG A 361 19.58 -9.55 25.26
CA ARG A 361 20.21 -10.56 24.40
C ARG A 361 21.54 -10.06 23.85
N ARG A 362 22.49 -10.97 23.67
CA ARG A 362 23.76 -10.70 23.00
C ARG A 362 23.58 -10.84 21.49
N PHE A 363 23.89 -9.79 20.74
CA PHE A 363 23.68 -9.71 19.30
C PHE A 363 24.94 -9.23 18.61
N SER A 364 25.35 -9.87 17.50
CA SER A 364 26.49 -9.44 16.69
C SER A 364 25.98 -8.77 15.42
N PRO A 365 26.08 -7.44 15.27
CA PRO A 365 25.62 -6.74 14.06
C PRO A 365 26.40 -7.17 12.82
N ILE A 366 25.77 -7.11 11.64
CA ILE A 366 26.48 -7.32 10.36
C ILE A 366 27.37 -6.10 10.07
N VAL A 367 28.54 -6.33 9.47
CA VAL A 367 29.43 -5.27 8.98
C VAL A 367 28.73 -4.46 7.88
N GLU A 368 28.66 -3.14 8.05
CA GLU A 368 27.85 -2.26 7.18
C GLU A 368 28.35 -2.28 5.73
N GLU A 369 29.66 -2.35 5.52
CA GLU A 369 30.30 -2.40 4.21
C GLU A 369 29.86 -3.61 3.37
N LEU A 370 29.41 -4.69 4.01
CA LEU A 370 28.89 -5.88 3.31
C LEU A 370 27.49 -5.65 2.73
N VAL A 371 26.68 -4.81 3.38
CA VAL A 371 25.25 -4.60 3.05
C VAL A 371 24.96 -3.23 2.43
N ARG A 372 25.88 -2.27 2.55
CA ARG A 372 25.82 -0.95 1.93
C ARG A 372 25.65 -1.09 0.41
N ASP A 373 24.71 -0.39 -0.19
CA ASP A 373 24.45 -0.42 -1.65
C ASP A 373 24.09 -1.82 -2.22
N SER A 374 23.91 -2.82 -1.35
CA SER A 374 23.45 -4.17 -1.72
C SER A 374 22.18 -4.56 -0.95
N SER A 375 21.46 -3.56 -0.43
CA SER A 375 20.17 -3.72 0.24
C SER A 375 19.06 -3.23 -0.68
N ILE A 376 17.93 -3.93 -0.68
CA ILE A 376 16.77 -3.59 -1.50
C ILE A 376 15.52 -3.51 -0.64
N VAL A 377 14.71 -2.48 -0.88
CA VAL A 377 13.37 -2.33 -0.32
C VAL A 377 12.41 -2.31 -1.49
N VAL A 378 11.46 -3.25 -1.49
CA VAL A 378 10.36 -3.28 -2.46
C VAL A 378 9.09 -2.89 -1.72
N SER A 379 8.43 -1.83 -2.19
CA SER A 379 7.19 -1.33 -1.59
C SER A 379 6.10 -1.16 -2.65
N SER A 380 4.85 -1.22 -2.20
CA SER A 380 3.68 -0.93 -3.01
C SER A 380 2.57 -0.41 -2.09
N ASN A 381 1.73 0.47 -2.60
CA ASN A 381 0.48 0.87 -1.94
C ASN A 381 -0.58 -0.24 -1.96
N ASN A 382 -0.30 -1.38 -2.61
CA ASN A 382 -1.15 -2.56 -2.61
C ASN A 382 -0.49 -3.70 -1.83
N ASN A 383 -1.01 -3.98 -0.64
CA ASN A 383 -0.53 -5.07 0.23
C ASN A 383 -0.56 -6.44 -0.46
N ASN A 384 -1.54 -6.70 -1.34
CA ASN A 384 -1.60 -7.96 -2.09
C ASN A 384 -0.47 -8.06 -3.12
N ALA A 385 -0.08 -6.94 -3.74
CA ALA A 385 1.04 -6.93 -4.69
C ALA A 385 2.36 -7.31 -4.01
N VAL A 386 2.64 -6.73 -2.82
CA VAL A 386 3.82 -7.09 -2.02
C VAL A 386 3.77 -8.55 -1.58
N LYS A 387 2.61 -9.01 -1.09
CA LYS A 387 2.41 -10.41 -0.68
C LYS A 387 2.71 -11.38 -1.83
N ASN A 388 2.18 -11.10 -3.01
CA ASN A 388 2.38 -11.95 -4.19
C ASN A 388 3.86 -12.00 -4.57
N ILE A 389 4.57 -10.87 -4.60
CA ILE A 389 6.02 -10.85 -4.85
C ILE A 389 6.77 -11.69 -3.81
N SER A 390 6.46 -11.53 -2.52
CA SER A 390 7.10 -12.29 -1.43
C SER A 390 6.85 -13.80 -1.50
N GLN A 391 5.74 -14.24 -2.07
CA GLN A 391 5.38 -15.66 -2.23
C GLN A 391 5.84 -16.23 -3.59
N GLU A 392 5.99 -15.39 -4.61
CA GLU A 392 6.47 -15.78 -5.93
C GLU A 392 7.98 -16.01 -5.95
N LEU A 393 8.79 -15.12 -5.35
CA LEU A 393 10.26 -15.21 -5.41
C LEU A 393 10.80 -16.57 -4.91
N PRO A 394 10.30 -17.16 -3.81
CA PRO A 394 10.74 -18.47 -3.34
C PRO A 394 10.20 -19.66 -4.13
N ALA A 395 9.18 -19.49 -4.99
CA ALA A 395 8.51 -20.60 -5.66
C ALA A 395 9.41 -21.25 -6.71
N THR A 396 9.46 -22.58 -6.75
CA THR A 396 10.32 -23.33 -7.69
C THR A 396 10.00 -23.00 -9.16
N SER A 397 8.76 -22.60 -9.46
CA SER A 397 8.34 -22.13 -10.79
C SER A 397 9.08 -20.87 -11.28
N LYS A 398 9.82 -20.17 -10.41
CA LYS A 398 10.70 -19.05 -10.77
C LYS A 398 12.11 -19.48 -11.15
N LEU A 399 12.46 -20.76 -11.03
CA LEU A 399 13.74 -21.31 -11.48
C LEU A 399 13.59 -22.01 -12.82
N ASP A 400 14.69 -22.09 -13.57
CA ASP A 400 14.82 -23.09 -14.63
C ASP A 400 14.94 -24.48 -14.02
N LYS A 401 14.41 -25.49 -14.74
CA LYS A 401 14.44 -26.89 -14.34
C LYS A 401 15.84 -27.40 -14.00
N ARG A 402 16.88 -26.86 -14.65
CA ARG A 402 18.28 -27.26 -14.39
C ARG A 402 18.79 -26.88 -13.01
N TYR A 403 18.09 -26.00 -12.28
CA TYR A 403 18.49 -25.52 -10.95
C TYR A 403 17.60 -26.08 -9.83
N GLU A 404 16.57 -26.86 -10.14
CA GLU A 404 15.58 -27.34 -9.16
C GLU A 404 16.16 -28.29 -8.12
N THR A 405 17.30 -28.92 -8.37
CA THR A 405 17.95 -29.87 -7.43
C THR A 405 19.19 -29.28 -6.75
N ASP A 406 20.02 -28.54 -7.49
CA ASP A 406 21.38 -28.22 -7.05
C ASP A 406 21.50 -26.81 -6.44
N SER A 407 20.46 -25.98 -6.57
CA SER A 407 20.45 -24.57 -6.11
C SER A 407 19.42 -24.31 -5.02
N LEU A 408 19.06 -25.34 -4.24
CA LEU A 408 18.10 -25.23 -3.15
C LEU A 408 18.71 -24.48 -1.96
N TYR A 409 18.03 -23.45 -1.47
CA TYR A 409 18.51 -22.58 -0.40
C TYR A 409 17.56 -22.63 0.80
N PHE A 410 17.75 -23.63 1.69
CA PHE A 410 16.85 -23.91 2.80
C PHE A 410 15.39 -24.18 2.34
N SER A 411 15.24 -24.97 1.27
CA SER A 411 13.94 -25.32 0.64
C SER A 411 12.94 -25.94 1.63
N GLU A 412 13.41 -26.75 2.57
CA GLU A 412 12.56 -27.37 3.60
C GLU A 412 11.97 -26.33 4.58
N VAL A 413 12.78 -25.33 4.97
CA VAL A 413 12.35 -24.26 5.87
C VAL A 413 11.27 -23.41 5.21
N ILE A 414 11.51 -22.98 3.96
CA ILE A 414 10.51 -22.18 3.24
C ILE A 414 9.25 -23.00 2.92
N SER A 415 9.37 -24.30 2.66
CA SER A 415 8.21 -25.17 2.47
C SER A 415 7.34 -25.23 3.72
N GLY A 416 7.95 -25.33 4.91
CA GLY A 416 7.22 -25.24 6.18
C GLY A 416 6.56 -23.87 6.42
N VAL A 417 7.22 -22.78 6.00
CA VAL A 417 6.64 -21.42 6.04
C VAL A 417 5.44 -21.32 5.10
N PHE A 418 5.54 -21.82 3.87
CA PHE A 418 4.47 -21.81 2.89
C PHE A 418 3.28 -22.65 3.34
N ASP A 419 3.52 -23.81 3.93
CA ASP A 419 2.49 -24.65 4.52
C ASP A 419 1.74 -23.92 5.65
N SER A 420 2.49 -23.36 6.61
CA SER A 420 1.91 -22.61 7.73
C SER A 420 1.16 -21.35 7.31
N GLN A 421 1.54 -20.74 6.18
CA GLN A 421 0.86 -19.57 5.59
C GLN A 421 -0.20 -19.94 4.54
N ARG A 422 -0.44 -21.23 4.29
CA ARG A 422 -1.38 -21.75 3.29
C ARG A 422 -1.13 -21.18 1.90
N VAL A 423 0.14 -21.15 1.48
CA VAL A 423 0.54 -20.76 0.12
C VAL A 423 0.38 -21.99 -0.77
N GLN A 424 -0.80 -22.11 -1.38
CA GLN A 424 -1.26 -23.31 -2.06
C GLN A 424 -1.54 -23.10 -3.54
N ASP A 425 -1.49 -24.18 -4.32
CA ASP A 425 -1.97 -24.24 -5.70
C ASP A 425 -3.49 -24.42 -5.78
N GLU A 426 -4.02 -24.57 -7.00
CA GLU A 426 -5.44 -24.77 -7.28
C GLU A 426 -6.02 -26.04 -6.62
N ASN A 427 -5.17 -27.01 -6.29
CA ASN A 427 -5.54 -28.27 -5.64
C ASN A 427 -5.39 -28.20 -4.12
N GLN A 428 -5.23 -27.01 -3.53
CA GLN A 428 -5.02 -26.78 -2.10
C GLN A 428 -3.73 -27.44 -1.56
N LYS A 429 -2.76 -27.72 -2.43
CA LYS A 429 -1.46 -28.26 -2.02
C LYS A 429 -0.45 -27.14 -1.90
N THR A 430 0.37 -27.18 -0.85
CA THR A 430 1.47 -26.22 -0.64
C THR A 430 2.38 -26.19 -1.86
N ILE A 431 2.63 -24.99 -2.41
CA ILE A 431 3.44 -24.86 -3.63
C ILE A 431 4.91 -25.23 -3.36
N PRO A 432 5.62 -25.83 -4.34
CA PRO A 432 7.04 -26.12 -4.19
C PRO A 432 7.86 -24.84 -4.11
N ALA A 433 8.83 -24.80 -3.20
CA ALA A 433 9.71 -23.66 -2.99
C ALA A 433 11.19 -24.06 -3.03
N TRP A 434 12.01 -23.26 -3.71
CA TRP A 434 13.43 -23.52 -3.89
C TRP A 434 14.29 -22.91 -2.80
N GLY A 435 13.87 -21.80 -2.19
CA GLY A 435 14.66 -21.23 -1.11
C GLY A 435 14.12 -20.03 -0.38
N LEU A 436 14.65 -19.82 0.83
CA LEU A 436 14.24 -18.77 1.76
C LEU A 436 14.82 -17.40 1.37
N ILE A 437 14.33 -16.84 0.27
CA ILE A 437 14.72 -15.51 -0.23
C ILE A 437 13.74 -14.41 0.20
N ALA A 438 12.47 -14.76 0.42
CA ALA A 438 11.41 -13.86 0.85
C ALA A 438 10.29 -14.63 1.57
N ALA A 439 9.47 -13.93 2.37
CA ALA A 439 8.25 -14.46 2.97
C ALA A 439 7.26 -13.32 3.24
N ALA A 440 5.95 -13.63 3.23
CA ALA A 440 4.93 -12.63 3.52
C ALA A 440 4.83 -12.37 5.03
N LEU A 441 4.93 -11.11 5.47
CA LEU A 441 4.89 -10.70 6.89
C LEU A 441 3.92 -9.54 7.18
N GLY A 442 3.20 -9.05 6.19
CA GLY A 442 2.45 -7.78 6.24
C GLY A 442 1.30 -7.70 7.26
N ASN A 443 0.94 -8.80 7.95
CA ASN A 443 -0.07 -8.80 9.01
C ASN A 443 0.35 -9.71 10.18
N SER A 444 -0.33 -9.57 11.32
CA SER A 444 -0.01 -10.28 12.57
C SER A 444 -0.09 -11.79 12.43
N THR A 445 -1.08 -12.30 11.69
CA THR A 445 -1.24 -13.72 11.38
C THR A 445 -0.03 -14.27 10.63
N ASN A 446 0.37 -13.60 9.54
CA ASN A 446 1.51 -13.97 8.72
C ASN A 446 2.82 -13.96 9.53
N ARG A 447 3.03 -12.96 10.38
CA ARG A 447 4.20 -12.90 11.28
C ARG A 447 4.22 -14.07 12.25
N ARG A 448 3.08 -14.41 12.84
CA ARG A 448 2.96 -15.55 13.77
C ARG A 448 3.22 -16.87 13.07
N SER A 449 2.58 -17.12 11.91
CA SER A 449 2.81 -18.33 11.11
C SER A 449 4.27 -18.46 10.67
N PHE A 450 4.89 -17.35 10.22
CA PHE A 450 6.31 -17.34 9.88
C PHE A 450 7.18 -17.71 11.08
N ALA A 451 6.99 -17.05 12.23
CA ALA A 451 7.78 -17.32 13.43
C ALA A 451 7.64 -18.78 13.90
N ARG A 452 6.42 -19.32 13.89
CA ARG A 452 6.15 -20.73 14.22
C ARG A 452 6.91 -21.69 13.30
N ALA A 453 6.87 -21.48 11.98
CA ALA A 453 7.56 -22.35 11.03
C ALA A 453 9.08 -22.17 11.04
N PHE A 454 9.56 -20.93 11.07
CA PHE A 454 10.97 -20.59 10.94
C PHE A 454 11.77 -20.91 12.22
N PHE A 455 11.22 -20.62 13.40
CA PHE A 455 11.90 -20.82 14.68
C PHE A 455 11.43 -22.07 15.46
N LYS A 456 10.28 -22.68 15.15
CA LYS A 456 9.60 -23.65 16.04
C LYS A 456 9.41 -23.09 17.47
N GLU A 457 9.18 -21.79 17.60
CA GLU A 457 8.87 -21.17 18.89
C GLU A 457 7.35 -21.21 19.14
N ASP A 458 6.93 -21.96 20.16
CA ASP A 458 5.56 -21.96 20.71
C ASP A 458 5.36 -20.81 21.72
N HIS A 459 5.89 -19.61 21.44
CA HIS A 459 5.69 -18.49 22.35
C HIS A 459 4.35 -17.77 22.10
N ILE A 460 3.34 -18.18 22.91
CA ILE A 460 2.14 -17.47 23.41
C ILE A 460 0.92 -17.46 22.45
N ALA A 461 -0.31 -17.91 22.78
CA ALA A 461 -1.00 -18.20 24.05
C ALA A 461 -1.80 -19.52 23.96
N GLU A 462 -2.00 -20.17 25.11
CA GLU A 462 -2.96 -21.25 25.34
C GLU A 462 -4.33 -20.88 24.75
N ASN A 463 -4.72 -21.51 23.64
CA ASN A 463 -6.13 -21.78 23.23
C ASN A 463 -6.29 -22.38 21.83
N ASP A 464 -5.23 -22.61 21.05
CA ASP A 464 -5.35 -23.34 19.78
C ASP A 464 -4.55 -24.66 19.84
N GLU A 465 -5.09 -25.63 20.59
CA GLU A 465 -4.74 -27.04 20.41
C GLU A 465 -5.34 -27.54 19.08
N GLU A 466 -4.65 -27.28 17.98
CA GLU A 466 -4.70 -28.17 16.82
C GLU A 466 -3.31 -28.77 16.62
N GLU A 467 -3.19 -30.04 17.03
CA GLU A 467 -2.10 -30.95 16.75
C GLU A 467 -1.92 -31.14 15.24
N SER A 468 -1.19 -30.22 14.63
CA SER A 468 -0.40 -30.53 13.43
C SER A 468 1.00 -30.86 13.89
N LYS A 469 1.37 -32.15 13.86
CA LYS A 469 2.77 -32.59 13.86
C LYS A 469 3.44 -31.96 12.64
N ASN A 470 3.95 -30.73 12.77
CA ASN A 470 4.68 -30.06 11.69
C ASN A 470 5.96 -30.85 11.42
N SER A 471 5.95 -31.68 10.36
CA SER A 471 7.08 -32.54 9.97
C SER A 471 8.21 -31.78 9.26
N PHE A 472 8.16 -30.44 9.23
CA PHE A 472 9.11 -29.61 8.51
C PHE A 472 10.31 -29.24 9.39
N ILE A 473 11.48 -29.12 8.77
CA ILE A 473 12.73 -28.70 9.41
C ILE A 473 12.73 -27.17 9.53
N SER A 474 13.06 -26.66 10.73
CA SER A 474 13.11 -25.21 10.99
C SER A 474 14.53 -24.68 10.85
N MET A 475 14.67 -23.36 10.65
CA MET A 475 15.99 -22.74 10.59
C MET A 475 16.73 -22.89 11.91
N LYS A 476 16.02 -22.79 13.04
CA LYS A 476 16.60 -23.04 14.36
C LYS A 476 17.24 -24.42 14.45
N GLN A 477 16.53 -25.46 14.00
CA GLN A 477 17.05 -26.83 14.01
C GLN A 477 18.29 -26.96 13.11
N ILE A 478 18.26 -26.41 11.89
CA ILE A 478 19.42 -26.42 10.99
C ILE A 478 20.63 -25.74 11.63
N LEU A 479 20.43 -24.59 12.29
CA LEU A 479 21.51 -23.86 12.94
C LEU A 479 22.05 -24.62 14.15
N GLU A 480 21.19 -25.24 14.97
CA GLU A 480 21.60 -26.07 16.12
C GLU A 480 22.41 -27.30 15.67
N ASP A 481 21.95 -28.00 14.63
CA ASP A 481 22.63 -29.15 14.04
C ASP A 481 23.98 -28.77 13.40
N ALA A 482 24.15 -27.51 12.99
CA ALA A 482 25.40 -27.01 12.42
C ALA A 482 26.48 -26.69 13.48
N ILE A 483 26.11 -26.46 14.75
CA ILE A 483 27.04 -26.03 15.81
C ILE A 483 28.23 -26.99 15.98
N PRO A 484 28.03 -28.33 16.06
CA PRO A 484 29.15 -29.27 16.20
C PRO A 484 30.12 -29.27 15.02
N HIS A 485 29.71 -28.71 13.88
CA HIS A 485 30.43 -28.75 12.61
C HIS A 485 31.08 -27.42 12.22
N ILE A 486 31.00 -26.37 13.05
CA ILE A 486 31.55 -25.03 12.77
C ILE A 486 33.01 -25.09 12.30
N SER A 487 33.89 -25.81 13.01
CA SER A 487 35.31 -25.93 12.64
C SER A 487 35.53 -26.60 11.28
N ALA A 488 34.60 -27.45 10.83
CA ALA A 488 34.66 -28.03 9.48
C ALA A 488 34.22 -27.01 8.42
N TYR A 489 33.18 -26.22 8.70
CA TYR A 489 32.72 -25.15 7.81
C TYR A 489 33.79 -24.05 7.65
N CYS A 490 34.42 -23.60 8.73
CA CYS A 490 35.49 -22.60 8.66
C CYS A 490 36.69 -23.13 7.86
N ARG A 491 37.05 -24.42 7.98
CA ARG A 491 38.09 -25.04 7.13
C ARG A 491 37.69 -25.08 5.66
N LYS A 492 36.45 -25.47 5.34
CA LYS A 492 35.94 -25.49 3.96
C LYS A 492 35.96 -24.11 3.31
N TRP A 493 35.66 -23.06 4.08
CA TRP A 493 35.73 -21.67 3.61
C TRP A 493 37.09 -21.32 3.00
N HIS A 494 38.18 -21.77 3.64
CA HIS A 494 39.53 -21.52 3.17
C HIS A 494 39.96 -22.37 1.96
N THR A 495 39.28 -23.48 1.69
CA THR A 495 39.58 -24.37 0.55
C THR A 495 38.83 -24.01 -0.74
N VAL A 496 37.75 -23.23 -0.62
CA VAL A 496 36.89 -22.83 -1.77
C VAL A 496 37.32 -21.48 -2.36
N LYS A 497 38.12 -20.69 -1.62
CA LYS A 497 38.87 -19.56 -2.15
C LYS A 497 40.12 -20.05 -2.88
#